data_AF-A0A8W8K6K1-F1
#
_entry.id   AF-A0A8W8K6K1-F1
#
_cell.length_a   1.000
_cell.length_b   1.000
_cell.length_c   1.000
_cell.angle_alpha   90.00
_cell.angle_beta   90.00
_cell.angle_gamma   90.00
#
_symmetry.space_group_name_H-M   'P 1'
#
loop_
_entity.id
_entity.type
_entity.pdbx_description
1 polymer ?
#
loop_
_entity_poly.entity_id
_entity_poly.type
_entity_poly.pdbx_seq_one_letter_code
_entity_poly.pdbx_strand_id
1 'polypeptide(L)' 'MRCCSDYYPTLNGTCQECVGSFGFNCSVPCPQDYFGPSCASACQCGKDECDAKIGCRKGTVGLLIDVVVHFFIL' A
#
# COMPACT_ATOMS: atom_id res chain seq x y z
N MET A 1 17.78 -10.06 18.90
CA MET A 1 17.81 -9.38 17.58
C MET A 1 17.13 -8.03 17.72
N ARG A 2 17.66 -6.98 17.11
CA ARG A 2 17.02 -5.65 17.08
C ARG A 2 17.02 -5.18 15.63
N CYS A 3 15.84 -4.79 15.13
CA CYS A 3 15.71 -4.17 13.82
C CYS A 3 15.81 -2.65 13.96
N CYS A 4 16.14 -1.98 12.86
CA CYS A 4 16.09 -0.51 12.77
C CYS A 4 14.66 0.01 12.96
N SER A 5 14.51 1.32 13.16
CA SER A 5 13.21 1.97 13.00
C SER A 5 12.66 1.67 11.60
N ASP A 6 11.34 1.54 11.49
CA ASP A 6 10.62 1.21 10.24
C ASP A 6 10.79 -0.25 9.78
N TYR A 7 11.31 -1.11 10.65
CA TYR A 7 11.36 -2.56 10.46
C TYR A 7 10.81 -3.32 11.67
N TYR A 8 10.31 -4.54 11.43
CA TYR A 8 9.86 -5.46 12.48
C TYR A 8 10.53 -6.84 12.35
N PRO A 9 10.81 -7.52 13.47
CA PRO A 9 11.40 -8.85 13.44
C PRO A 9 10.36 -9.89 13.02
N THR A 10 10.74 -10.78 12.09
CA THR A 10 9.93 -11.94 11.69
C THR A 10 10.31 -13.17 12.52
N LEU A 11 9.46 -14.21 12.47
CA LEU A 11 9.74 -15.50 13.11
C LEU A 11 11.01 -16.20 12.57
N ASN A 12 11.43 -15.87 11.34
CA ASN A 12 12.66 -16.40 10.73
C ASN A 12 13.93 -15.64 11.15
N GLY A 13 13.81 -14.67 12.07
CA GLY A 13 14.93 -13.84 12.50
C GLY A 13 15.37 -12.80 11.48
N THR A 14 14.56 -12.51 10.47
CA THR A 14 14.80 -11.43 9.50
C THR A 14 14.08 -10.16 9.93
N CYS A 15 14.55 -9.00 9.45
CA CYS A 15 13.85 -7.74 9.62
C CYS A 15 13.07 -7.44 8.34
N GLN A 16 11.75 -7.25 8.48
CA GLN A 16 10.88 -6.89 7.37
C GLN A 16 10.47 -5.42 7.49
N GLU A 17 10.41 -4.73 6.36
CA GLU A 17 10.04 -3.32 6.29
C GLU A 17 8.57 -3.09 6.66
N CYS A 18 8.30 -2.00 7.37
CA CYS A 18 6.96 -1.55 7.66
C CYS A 18 6.34 -0.91 6.41
N VAL A 19 5.21 -1.44 5.97
CA VAL A 19 4.44 -0.92 4.84
C VAL A 19 3.06 -0.50 5.33
N GLY A 20 2.69 0.76 5.10
CA GLY A 20 1.48 1.40 5.63
C GLY A 20 1.59 1.85 7.09
N SER A 21 2.79 1.80 7.65
CA SER A 21 3.12 2.27 8.98
C SER A 21 4.62 2.49 9.11
N PHE A 22 5.04 3.13 10.19
CA PHE A 22 6.43 3.49 10.50
C PHE A 22 6.68 3.44 12.01
N GLY A 23 7.93 3.68 12.42
CA GLY A 23 8.40 3.59 13.79
C GLY A 23 8.78 2.18 14.24
N PHE A 24 9.09 2.02 15.53
CA PHE A 24 9.47 0.72 16.09
C PHE A 24 8.32 -0.28 15.99
N ASN A 25 8.59 -1.46 15.41
CA ASN A 25 7.60 -2.51 15.17
C ASN A 25 6.35 -2.01 14.42
N CYS A 26 6.50 -1.01 13.56
CA CYS A 26 5.41 -0.49 12.73
C CYS A 26 4.23 0.08 13.54
N SER A 27 4.51 0.64 14.72
CA SER A 27 3.50 1.08 15.69
C SER A 27 2.73 2.34 15.28
N VAL A 28 3.27 3.13 14.34
CA VAL A 28 2.66 4.39 13.90
C VAL A 28 2.03 4.19 12.53
N PRO A 29 0.70 4.30 12.37
CA PRO A 29 0.07 4.18 11.06
C PRO A 29 0.44 5.34 10.15
N CYS A 30 0.38 5.14 8.83
CA CYS A 30 0.56 6.26 7.92
C CYS A 30 -0.50 7.35 8.13
N PRO A 31 -0.10 8.63 8.01
CA PRO A 31 -1.07 9.71 7.94
C PRO A 31 -1.97 9.55 6.70
N GLN A 32 -3.14 10.15 6.78
CA GLN A 32 -4.06 10.22 5.65
C GLN A 32 -3.37 10.82 4.43
N ASP A 33 -3.67 10.30 3.25
CA ASP A 33 -3.08 10.68 1.97
C ASP A 33 -1.63 10.22 1.74
N TYR A 34 -1.07 9.35 2.60
CA TYR A 34 0.26 8.76 2.41
C TYR A 34 0.22 7.23 2.46
N PHE A 35 1.15 6.61 1.73
CA PHE A 35 1.25 5.17 1.62
C PHE A 35 2.67 4.65 1.42
N GLY A 36 2.81 3.33 1.50
CA GLY A 36 4.04 2.61 1.19
C GLY A 36 5.00 2.51 2.37
N PRO A 37 6.28 2.21 2.10
CA PRO A 37 7.30 2.10 3.13
C PRO A 37 7.60 3.46 3.75
N SER A 38 7.62 3.51 5.08
CA SER A 38 7.81 4.76 5.85
C SER A 38 6.87 5.91 5.44
N CYS A 39 5.73 5.59 4.81
CA CYS A 39 4.78 6.57 4.27
C CYS A 39 5.42 7.59 3.31
N ALA A 40 6.44 7.17 2.55
CA ALA A 40 7.23 8.06 1.70
C ALA A 40 6.48 8.55 0.43
N SER A 41 5.34 7.94 0.12
CA SER A 41 4.55 8.24 -1.09
C SER A 41 3.23 8.91 -0.74
N ALA A 42 2.83 9.90 -1.52
CA ALA A 42 1.53 10.57 -1.39
C ALA A 42 0.50 9.96 -2.36
N CYS A 43 -0.72 9.73 -1.87
CA CYS A 43 -1.86 9.33 -2.69
C CYS A 43 -2.31 10.47 -3.62
N GLN A 44 -2.76 10.10 -4.81
CA GLN A 44 -3.26 11.03 -5.84
C GLN A 44 -4.74 10.78 -6.19
N CYS A 45 -5.49 10.18 -5.27
CA CYS A 45 -6.90 9.82 -5.40
C CYS A 45 -7.72 10.49 -4.28
N GLY A 46 -9.02 10.21 -4.22
CA GLY A 46 -9.84 10.63 -3.11
C GLY A 46 -9.30 10.08 -1.78
N LYS A 47 -9.47 10.86 -0.72
CA LYS A 47 -9.10 10.50 0.67
C LYS A 47 -9.60 9.12 1.09
N ASP A 48 -10.81 8.75 0.65
CA ASP A 48 -11.46 7.49 0.97
C ASP A 48 -10.96 6.30 0.13
N GLU A 49 -10.13 6.56 -0.89
CA GLU A 49 -9.58 5.57 -1.83
C GLU A 49 -8.09 5.27 -1.56
N CYS A 50 -7.48 6.01 -0.64
CA CYS A 50 -6.07 5.88 -0.27
C CYS A 50 -5.88 4.80 0.80
N ASP A 51 -5.29 3.68 0.39
CA ASP A 51 -4.86 2.60 1.27
C ASP A 51 -3.41 2.84 1.71
N ALA A 52 -3.14 2.78 3.01
CA ALA A 52 -1.81 3.04 3.55
C ALA A 52 -0.72 2.09 2.99
N LYS A 53 -1.08 0.87 2.56
CA LYS A 53 -0.09 -0.08 2.04
C LYS A 53 0.14 0.09 0.54
N ILE A 54 -0.94 0.14 -0.22
CA ILE A 54 -0.90 0.07 -1.69
C ILE A 54 -1.10 1.43 -2.38
N GLY A 55 -1.49 2.46 -1.63
CA GLY A 55 -1.87 3.76 -2.15
C GLY A 55 -3.28 3.74 -2.72
N CYS A 56 -3.49 4.38 -3.86
CA CYS A 56 -4.80 4.45 -4.46
C CYS A 56 -5.28 3.06 -4.90
N ARG A 57 -6.43 2.64 -4.37
CA ARG A 57 -7.15 1.48 -4.91
C ARG A 57 -7.56 1.84 -6.32
N LYS A 58 -6.77 1.44 -7.31
CA LYS A 58 -7.19 1.49 -8.72
C LYS A 58 -8.52 0.76 -8.76
N GLY A 59 -9.61 1.50 -8.98
CA GLY A 59 -10.93 0.92 -9.07
C GLY A 59 -10.85 -0.30 -9.96
N THR A 60 -11.35 -1.44 -9.47
CA THR A 60 -11.57 -2.65 -10.26
C THR A 60 -12.58 -2.36 -11.35
N VAL A 61 -12.13 -1.67 -12.40
CA VAL A 61 -12.80 -1.49 -13.68
C VAL A 61 -11.71 -1.66 -14.74
N GLY A 62 -11.12 -2.86 -14.81
CA GLY A 62 -10.04 -3.11 -15.77
C GLY A 62 -9.67 -4.58 -16.01
N LEU A 63 -10.50 -5.53 -15.56
CA LEU A 63 -10.31 -6.97 -15.86
C LEU A 63 -11.58 -7.69 -16.34
N LEU A 64 -12.72 -6.99 -16.44
CA LEU A 64 -13.96 -7.54 -17.00
C LEU A 64 -14.72 -6.59 -17.91
N ILE A 65 -14.21 -5.39 -18.23
CA ILE A 65 -14.92 -4.47 -19.14
C ILE A 65 -14.10 -4.10 -20.40
N ASP A 66 -12.76 -4.17 -20.37
CA ASP A 66 -11.95 -4.01 -21.59
C ASP A 66 -11.98 -5.24 -22.52
N VAL A 67 -12.26 -6.43 -21.99
CA VAL A 67 -12.45 -7.63 -22.84
C VAL A 67 -13.83 -7.66 -23.48
N VAL A 68 -14.85 -7.07 -22.83
CA VAL A 68 -16.23 -7.11 -23.33
C VAL A 68 -16.51 -5.95 -24.29
N VAL A 69 -15.95 -4.76 -24.07
CA VAL A 69 -16.19 -3.63 -25.00
C VAL A 69 -15.42 -3.77 -26.33
N HIS A 70 -14.29 -4.49 -26.37
CA HIS A 70 -13.54 -4.69 -27.63
C HIS A 70 -14.11 -5.80 -28.53
N PHE A 71 -14.99 -6.68 -28.02
CA PHE A 71 -15.48 -7.84 -28.81
C PHE A 71 -16.92 -7.71 -29.31
N PHE A 72 -17.65 -6.65 -28.93
CA PHE A 72 -19.03 -6.41 -29.40
C PHE A 72 -19.15 -5.33 -30.49
N ILE A 73 -18.04 -4.73 -30.95
CA ILE A 73 -18.05 -3.74 -32.05
C ILE A 73 -16.97 -4.04 -33.11
N LEU A 74 -16.88 -5.29 -33.58
CA LEU A 74 -16.35 -5.64 -34.91
C LEU A 74 -16.89 -7.00 -35.36
#